data_AF-A0A840QRQ9-F1
#
_entry.id   AF-A0A840QRQ9-F1
#
_cell.length_a   1.000
_cell.length_b   1.000
_cell.length_c   1.000
_cell.angle_alpha   90.00
_cell.angle_beta   90.00
_cell.angle_gamma   90.00
#
_symmetry.space_group_name_H-M   'P 1'
#
loop_
_entity.id
_entity.type
_entity.pdbx_description
1 polymer ?
#
loop_
_entity_poly.entity_id
_entity_poly.type
_entity_poly.pdbx_seq_one_letter_code
_entity_poly.pdbx_strand_id
1 'polypeptide(L)'
;MNETLQLGSLLIPYPWLIIATGLFIGYFLLTYVSSFKEDRWKSLRETVVNGVIWFIFSFLFGSILFHIETFLSDPLAVLSYPSGGQELYLSILVVIGYFVYASVQKNIPIHLYLHALLTPLFSSSFLYAFFEQTQGESVKGWVAEISPWANHPVSLYMMFFSACFLVWILSLQVVEKSSKHVLTIYFLWVFSQLMVSSFMTHPLFFGVPITNVFFYFLLFIGTFIALLNQFERKQRLFKWKT
;
A
#
# COMPACT_ATOMS: atom_id res chain seq x y z
N MET A 1 -10.31 16.15 9.25
CA MET A 1 -11.21 16.24 10.44
C MET A 1 -10.91 15.00 11.27
N ASN A 2 -10.25 15.12 12.42
CA ASN A 2 -9.90 13.97 13.26
C ASN A 2 -11.08 13.58 14.16
N GLU A 3 -12.23 13.33 13.56
CA GLU A 3 -13.38 12.83 14.31
C GLU A 3 -13.16 11.36 14.67
N THR A 4 -13.46 11.03 15.92
CA THR A 4 -13.47 9.65 16.39
C THR A 4 -14.93 9.24 16.55
N LEU A 5 -15.28 8.07 16.04
CA LEU A 5 -16.57 7.48 16.33
C LEU A 5 -16.49 6.84 17.71
N GLN A 6 -17.24 7.38 18.67
CA GLN A 6 -17.33 6.82 20.01
C GLN A 6 -18.52 5.84 20.09
N LEU A 7 -18.21 4.55 20.28
CA LEU A 7 -19.20 3.51 20.55
C LEU A 7 -18.98 2.99 21.98
N GLY A 8 -19.62 3.66 22.95
CA GLY A 8 -19.39 3.39 24.37
C GLY A 8 -17.98 3.79 24.78
N SER A 9 -17.17 2.80 25.19
CA SER A 9 -15.75 2.98 25.53
C SER A 9 -14.80 2.81 24.35
N LEU A 10 -15.29 2.34 23.19
CA LEU A 10 -14.47 2.12 22.00
C LEU A 10 -14.39 3.41 21.18
N LEU A 11 -13.17 3.89 20.95
CA LEU A 11 -12.89 5.03 20.07
C LEU A 11 -12.32 4.50 18.75
N ILE A 12 -13.06 4.67 17.66
CA ILE A 12 -12.61 4.26 16.32
C ILE A 12 -12.26 5.52 15.54
N PRO A 13 -11.00 5.75 15.15
CA PRO A 13 -10.66 6.92 14.36
C PRO A 13 -11.24 6.80 12.94
N TYR A 14 -11.89 7.86 12.44
CA TYR A 14 -12.46 7.89 11.08
C TYR A 14 -11.51 7.42 9.97
N PRO A 15 -10.20 7.77 9.99
CA PRO A 15 -9.22 7.27 9.01
C PRO A 15 -9.26 5.76 8.82
N TRP A 16 -9.42 4.98 9.89
CA TRP A 16 -9.47 3.51 9.83
C TRP A 16 -10.72 3.01 9.11
N LEU A 17 -11.87 3.66 9.31
CA LEU A 17 -13.11 3.32 8.61
C LEU A 17 -12.99 3.62 7.10
N ILE A 18 -12.37 4.74 6.75
CA ILE A 18 -12.13 5.11 5.34
C ILE A 18 -11.19 4.11 4.67
N ILE A 19 -10.09 3.75 5.34
CA ILE A 19 -9.13 2.74 4.84
C ILE A 19 -9.82 1.38 4.69
N ALA A 20 -10.56 0.93 5.70
CA ALA A 20 -11.29 -0.35 5.65
C ALA A 20 -12.30 -0.37 4.49
N THR A 21 -13.03 0.72 4.28
CA THR A 21 -13.96 0.87 3.16
C THR A 21 -13.22 0.82 1.82
N GLY A 22 -12.08 1.51 1.72
CA GLY A 22 -11.24 1.50 0.53
C GLY A 22 -10.67 0.13 0.18
N LEU A 23 -10.25 -0.63 1.19
CA LEU A 23 -9.76 -2.00 1.05
C LEU A 23 -10.90 -2.92 0.60
N PHE A 24 -12.11 -2.74 1.17
CA PHE A 24 -13.30 -3.49 0.79
C PHE A 24 -13.71 -3.25 -0.67
N ILE A 25 -13.81 -1.98 -1.09
CA ILE A 25 -14.07 -1.61 -2.50
C ILE A 25 -12.96 -2.16 -3.40
N GLY A 26 -11.71 -2.05 -2.95
CA GLY A 26 -10.53 -2.60 -3.60
C GLY A 26 -10.62 -4.10 -3.87
N TYR A 27 -11.04 -4.87 -2.87
CA TYR A 27 -11.27 -6.30 -2.97
C TYR A 27 -12.41 -6.63 -3.93
N PHE A 28 -13.49 -5.83 -3.92
CA PHE A 28 -14.58 -5.98 -4.87
C PHE A 28 -14.11 -5.74 -6.31
N LEU A 29 -13.35 -4.68 -6.55
CA LEU A 29 -12.73 -4.40 -7.85
C LEU A 29 -11.80 -5.54 -8.29
N LEU A 30 -10.98 -6.06 -7.37
CA LEU A 30 -10.12 -7.21 -7.63
C LEU A 30 -10.93 -8.45 -8.04
N THR A 31 -12.06 -8.70 -7.39
CA THR A 31 -12.86 -9.92 -7.58
C THR A 31 -13.77 -9.87 -8.81
N TYR A 32 -14.35 -8.72 -9.13
CA TYR A 32 -15.40 -8.64 -10.15
C TYR A 32 -15.00 -7.86 -11.40
N VAL A 33 -14.07 -6.91 -11.28
CA VAL A 33 -13.71 -5.99 -12.38
C VAL A 33 -12.35 -6.33 -12.97
N SER A 34 -11.38 -6.67 -12.11
CA SER A 34 -10.00 -6.91 -12.53
C SER A 34 -9.86 -8.15 -13.41
N SER A 35 -8.68 -8.28 -14.01
CA SER A 35 -8.31 -9.44 -14.81
C SER A 35 -8.15 -10.73 -13.97
N PHE A 36 -8.21 -10.63 -12.65
CA PHE A 36 -8.24 -11.76 -11.71
C PHE A 36 -9.65 -12.24 -11.34
N LYS A 37 -10.71 -11.88 -12.09
CA LYS A 37 -12.10 -12.27 -11.75
C LYS A 37 -12.43 -13.76 -11.85
N GLU A 38 -11.71 -14.50 -12.69
CA GLU A 38 -11.98 -15.93 -12.92
C GLU A 38 -11.63 -16.81 -11.71
N ASP A 39 -12.30 -17.96 -11.58
CA ASP A 39 -12.13 -18.88 -10.44
C ASP A 39 -10.71 -19.45 -10.31
N ARG A 40 -9.98 -19.61 -11.42
CA ARG A 40 -8.58 -20.03 -11.40
C ARG A 40 -7.67 -19.10 -10.58
N TRP A 41 -8.07 -17.83 -10.39
CA TRP A 41 -7.33 -16.84 -9.60
C TRP A 41 -7.80 -16.73 -8.15
N LYS A 42 -8.76 -17.55 -7.71
CA LYS A 42 -9.30 -17.52 -6.35
C LYS A 42 -8.19 -17.65 -5.28
N SER A 43 -7.28 -18.60 -5.46
CA SER A 43 -6.15 -18.81 -4.53
C SER A 43 -5.23 -17.59 -4.44
N LEU A 44 -5.05 -16.83 -5.54
CA LEU A 44 -4.28 -15.58 -5.53
C LEU A 44 -5.03 -14.50 -4.76
N ARG A 45 -6.34 -14.32 -5.00
CA ARG A 45 -7.16 -13.33 -4.29
C ARG A 45 -7.17 -13.59 -2.77
N GLU A 46 -7.36 -14.84 -2.36
CA GLU A 46 -7.31 -15.25 -0.95
C GLU A 46 -5.94 -14.99 -0.33
N THR A 47 -4.85 -15.24 -1.08
CA THR A 47 -3.49 -14.93 -0.60
C THR A 47 -3.32 -13.43 -0.39
N VAL A 48 -3.82 -12.58 -1.30
CA VAL A 48 -3.72 -11.12 -1.15
C VAL A 48 -4.52 -10.64 0.05
N VAL A 49 -5.74 -11.16 0.26
CA VAL A 49 -6.54 -10.85 1.46
C VAL A 49 -5.80 -11.25 2.72
N ASN A 50 -5.23 -12.46 2.77
CA ASN A 50 -4.41 -12.89 3.89
C ASN A 50 -3.18 -12.01 4.09
N GLY A 51 -2.55 -11.53 3.02
CA GLY A 51 -1.45 -10.55 3.09
C GLY A 51 -1.89 -9.23 3.73
N VAL A 52 -3.05 -8.70 3.33
CA VAL A 52 -3.64 -7.49 3.95
C VAL A 52 -3.96 -7.74 5.43
N ILE A 53 -4.46 -8.91 5.79
CA ILE A 53 -4.70 -9.30 7.18
C ILE A 53 -3.37 -9.33 7.95
N TRP A 54 -2.33 -9.98 7.42
CA TRP A 54 -0.99 -10.01 8.02
C TRP A 54 -0.39 -8.61 8.19
N PHE A 55 -0.64 -7.71 7.23
CA PHE A 55 -0.26 -6.30 7.35
C PHE A 55 -0.91 -5.66 8.57
N ILE A 56 -2.24 -5.76 8.68
CA ILE A 56 -3.01 -5.14 9.78
C ILE A 56 -2.58 -5.71 11.13
N PHE A 57 -2.44 -7.03 11.24
CA PHE A 57 -1.96 -7.66 12.48
C PHE A 57 -0.54 -7.23 12.84
N SER A 58 0.39 -7.24 11.87
CA SER A 58 1.76 -6.81 12.12
C SER A 58 1.84 -5.33 12.48
N PHE A 59 0.92 -4.51 11.96
CA PHE A 59 0.91 -3.08 12.21
C PHE A 59 0.36 -2.78 13.62
N LEU A 60 -0.74 -3.42 13.99
CA LEU A 60 -1.36 -3.25 15.31
C LEU A 60 -0.52 -3.86 16.43
N PHE A 61 0.07 -5.04 16.22
CA PHE A 61 0.82 -5.76 17.25
C PHE A 61 2.35 -5.61 17.13
N GLY A 62 2.82 -4.88 16.12
CA GLY A 62 4.25 -4.69 15.87
C GLY A 62 4.98 -4.00 17.01
N SER A 63 4.29 -3.12 17.77
CA SER A 63 4.86 -2.41 18.91
C SER A 63 5.38 -3.34 20.00
N ILE A 64 4.88 -4.58 20.08
CA ILE A 64 5.38 -5.62 20.99
C ILE A 64 6.86 -5.92 20.73
N LEU A 65 7.28 -5.95 19.47
CA LEU A 65 8.68 -6.24 19.12
C LEU A 65 9.62 -5.08 19.48
N PHE A 66 9.12 -3.85 19.43
CA PHE A 66 9.91 -2.65 19.71
C PHE A 66 9.94 -2.28 21.20
N HIS A 67 8.97 -2.78 22.00
CA HIS A 67 8.84 -2.48 23.42
C HIS A 67 8.76 -3.77 24.26
N ILE A 68 9.61 -4.75 23.95
CA ILE A 68 9.54 -6.09 24.56
C ILE A 68 9.68 -6.05 26.09
N GLU A 69 10.56 -5.19 26.63
CA GLU A 69 10.74 -5.03 28.07
C GLU A 69 9.45 -4.54 28.74
N THR A 70 8.82 -3.50 28.19
CA THR A 70 7.55 -2.97 28.68
C THR A 70 6.43 -4.00 28.53
N PHE A 71 6.40 -4.78 27.44
CA PHE A 71 5.37 -5.80 27.22
C PHE A 71 5.43 -6.91 28.28
N LEU A 72 6.64 -7.30 28.70
CA LEU A 72 6.83 -8.31 29.75
C LEU A 72 6.40 -7.79 31.12
N SER A 73 6.55 -6.49 31.40
CA SER A 73 6.13 -5.89 32.68
C SER A 73 4.66 -5.48 32.70
N ASP A 74 4.15 -4.94 31.59
CA ASP A 74 2.79 -4.40 31.44
C ASP A 74 2.33 -4.57 29.97
N PRO A 75 1.76 -5.74 29.63
CA PRO A 75 1.34 -6.02 28.25
C PRO A 75 0.19 -5.12 27.80
N LEU A 76 -0.66 -4.66 28.72
CA LEU A 76 -1.79 -3.79 28.38
C LEU A 76 -1.32 -2.40 27.97
N ALA A 77 -0.26 -1.87 28.60
CA ALA A 77 0.34 -0.62 28.20
C ALA A 77 0.83 -0.67 26.74
N VAL A 78 1.56 -1.72 26.35
CA VAL A 78 2.10 -1.84 24.97
C VAL A 78 0.98 -2.03 23.94
N LEU A 79 -0.07 -2.79 24.26
CA LEU A 79 -1.22 -2.97 23.36
C LEU A 79 -2.03 -1.66 23.16
N SER A 80 -1.84 -0.66 24.02
CA SER A 80 -2.46 0.66 23.90
C SER A 80 -1.61 1.67 23.11
N TYR A 81 -0.36 1.33 22.76
CA TYR A 81 0.50 2.24 22.02
C TYR A 81 -0.03 2.45 20.60
N PRO A 82 -0.08 3.70 20.10
CA PRO A 82 -0.46 3.95 18.73
C PRO A 82 0.63 3.42 17.79
N SER A 83 0.25 2.59 16.83
CA SER A 83 1.14 2.13 15.77
C SER A 83 1.71 3.32 14.97
N GLY A 84 3.01 3.30 14.70
CA GLY A 84 3.73 4.36 14.03
C GLY A 84 4.50 3.90 12.80
N GLY A 85 5.52 4.66 12.43
CA GLY A 85 6.35 4.38 11.26
C GLY A 85 7.09 3.03 11.36
N GLN A 86 7.59 2.66 12.54
CA GLN A 86 8.36 1.42 12.74
C GLN A 86 7.49 0.18 12.49
N GLU A 87 6.27 0.18 13.02
CA GLU A 87 5.27 -0.86 12.80
C GLU A 87 4.87 -0.94 11.33
N LEU A 88 4.79 0.20 10.63
CA LEU A 88 4.51 0.25 9.20
C LEU A 88 5.63 -0.46 8.39
N TYR A 89 6.90 -0.16 8.67
CA TYR A 89 8.03 -0.85 8.01
C TYR A 89 8.01 -2.36 8.26
N LEU A 90 7.82 -2.77 9.51
CA LEU A 90 7.73 -4.17 9.90
C LEU A 90 6.61 -4.89 9.13
N SER A 91 5.44 -4.27 9.06
CA SER A 91 4.26 -4.84 8.39
C SER A 91 4.50 -5.05 6.91
N ILE A 92 5.14 -4.09 6.24
CA ILE A 92 5.52 -4.23 4.82
C ILE A 92 6.48 -5.40 4.64
N LEU A 93 7.49 -5.54 5.51
CA LEU A 93 8.45 -6.66 5.44
C LEU A 93 7.75 -8.01 5.65
N VAL A 94 6.84 -8.13 6.60
CA VAL A 94 6.06 -9.36 6.85
C VAL A 94 5.24 -9.73 5.62
N VAL A 95 4.54 -8.78 5.01
CA VAL A 95 3.72 -9.04 3.80
C VAL A 95 4.58 -9.47 2.62
N ILE A 96 5.72 -8.82 2.40
CA ILE A 96 6.65 -9.19 1.32
C ILE A 96 7.17 -10.61 1.55
N GLY A 97 7.61 -10.93 2.78
CA GLY A 97 8.05 -12.28 3.15
C GLY A 97 6.94 -13.32 2.90
N TYR A 98 5.71 -13.00 3.29
CA TYR A 98 4.54 -13.85 3.06
C TYR A 98 4.27 -14.08 1.56
N PHE A 99 4.34 -13.04 0.72
CA PHE A 99 4.14 -13.18 -0.72
C PHE A 99 5.30 -13.87 -1.44
N VAL A 100 6.54 -13.68 -1.00
CA VAL A 100 7.70 -14.45 -1.50
C VAL A 100 7.49 -15.94 -1.18
N TYR A 101 7.12 -16.27 0.06
CA TYR A 101 6.81 -17.63 0.46
C TYR A 101 5.65 -18.23 -0.37
N ALA A 102 4.56 -17.49 -0.53
CA ALA A 102 3.41 -17.91 -1.34
C ALA A 102 3.76 -18.10 -2.82
N SER A 103 4.63 -17.25 -3.39
CA SER A 103 5.13 -17.36 -4.77
C SER A 103 5.80 -18.70 -5.01
N VAL A 104 6.70 -19.09 -4.10
CA VAL A 104 7.42 -20.37 -4.16
C VAL A 104 6.45 -21.55 -3.99
N GLN A 105 5.60 -21.51 -2.96
CA GLN A 105 4.68 -22.62 -2.64
C GLN A 105 3.62 -22.86 -3.72
N LYS A 106 3.06 -21.79 -4.28
CA LYS A 106 1.95 -21.87 -5.25
C LYS A 106 2.42 -21.81 -6.70
N ASN A 107 3.72 -21.62 -6.94
CA ASN A 107 4.32 -21.40 -8.26
C ASN A 107 3.64 -20.26 -9.05
N ILE A 108 3.18 -19.22 -8.35
CA ILE A 108 2.56 -18.02 -8.91
C ILE A 108 3.60 -16.91 -8.85
N PRO A 109 4.00 -16.30 -9.97
CA PRO A 109 5.02 -15.26 -9.98
C PRO A 109 4.70 -14.10 -9.02
N ILE A 110 5.71 -13.64 -8.29
CA ILE A 110 5.53 -12.62 -7.24
C ILE A 110 4.88 -11.31 -7.75
N HIS A 111 5.13 -10.94 -9.00
CA HIS A 111 4.56 -9.73 -9.60
C HIS A 111 3.03 -9.79 -9.73
N LEU A 112 2.42 -10.99 -9.75
CA LEU A 112 0.96 -11.12 -9.77
C LEU A 112 0.35 -10.82 -8.41
N TYR A 113 1.03 -11.16 -7.30
CA TYR A 113 0.62 -10.71 -5.97
C TYR A 113 0.74 -9.19 -5.85
N LEU A 114 1.81 -8.60 -6.39
CA LEU A 114 1.95 -7.15 -6.46
C LEU A 114 0.80 -6.51 -7.27
N HIS A 115 0.49 -7.03 -8.46
CA HIS A 115 -0.64 -6.56 -9.29
C HIS A 115 -1.94 -6.56 -8.47
N ALA A 116 -2.27 -7.70 -7.87
CA ALA A 116 -3.50 -7.83 -7.11
C ALA A 116 -3.52 -7.05 -5.79
N LEU A 117 -2.38 -6.80 -5.15
CA LEU A 117 -2.27 -5.93 -3.96
C LEU A 117 -2.44 -4.45 -4.33
N LEU A 118 -1.95 -4.02 -5.50
CA LEU A 118 -2.05 -2.63 -5.93
C LEU A 118 -3.50 -2.18 -6.15
N THR A 119 -4.41 -3.08 -6.54
CA THR A 119 -5.83 -2.75 -6.71
C THR A 119 -6.48 -2.23 -5.42
N PRO A 120 -6.49 -2.97 -4.29
CA PRO A 120 -7.01 -2.45 -3.04
C PRO A 120 -6.18 -1.31 -2.45
N LEU A 121 -4.86 -1.28 -2.68
CA LEU A 121 -4.02 -0.17 -2.24
C LEU A 121 -4.43 1.15 -2.91
N PHE A 122 -4.57 1.18 -4.23
CA PHE A 122 -4.95 2.39 -4.96
C PHE A 122 -6.38 2.83 -4.68
N SER A 123 -7.32 1.89 -4.55
CA SER A 123 -8.69 2.17 -4.10
C SER A 123 -8.70 2.84 -2.72
N SER A 124 -7.95 2.30 -1.77
CA SER A 124 -7.84 2.86 -0.42
C SER A 124 -7.17 4.22 -0.42
N SER A 125 -6.07 4.37 -1.16
CA SER A 125 -5.33 5.62 -1.30
C SER A 125 -6.21 6.73 -1.88
N PHE A 126 -7.02 6.41 -2.89
CA PHE A 126 -7.99 7.34 -3.48
C PHE A 126 -9.03 7.80 -2.47
N LEU A 127 -9.71 6.88 -1.77
CA LEU A 127 -10.73 7.24 -0.77
C LEU A 127 -10.13 8.02 0.40
N TYR A 128 -8.98 7.58 0.89
CA TYR A 128 -8.28 8.27 1.98
C TYR A 128 -8.00 9.73 1.61
N ALA A 129 -7.42 9.97 0.43
CA ALA A 129 -7.15 11.32 -0.05
C ALA A 129 -8.44 12.13 -0.27
N PHE A 130 -9.51 11.51 -0.76
CA PHE A 130 -10.80 12.18 -0.96
C PHE A 130 -11.42 12.70 0.34
N PHE A 131 -11.40 11.88 1.40
CA PHE A 131 -12.02 12.24 2.67
C PHE A 131 -11.12 13.09 3.58
N GLU A 132 -9.80 12.85 3.61
CA GLU A 132 -8.92 13.55 4.55
C GLU A 132 -8.63 15.00 4.12
N GLN A 133 -8.63 15.29 2.81
CA GLN A 133 -8.43 16.64 2.26
C GLN A 133 -7.20 17.38 2.82
N THR A 134 -6.13 16.65 3.13
CA THR A 134 -4.82 17.18 3.52
C THR A 134 -4.33 18.23 2.52
N GLN A 135 -3.91 19.37 3.07
CA GLN A 135 -3.24 20.47 2.36
C GLN A 135 -1.74 20.43 2.63
N GLY A 136 -0.96 20.91 1.67
CA GLY A 136 0.49 21.03 1.77
C GLY A 136 0.93 22.40 2.26
N GLU A 137 2.18 22.72 1.98
CA GLU A 137 2.75 24.05 2.23
C GLU A 137 2.08 25.13 1.36
N SER A 138 2.24 26.39 1.77
CA SER A 138 1.77 27.52 0.99
C SER A 138 2.46 27.58 -0.37
N VAL A 139 1.67 27.83 -1.42
CA VAL A 139 2.18 27.96 -2.77
C VAL A 139 3.04 29.22 -2.86
N LYS A 140 4.25 29.11 -3.42
CA LYS A 140 5.23 30.21 -3.52
C LYS A 140 5.71 30.42 -4.96
N GLY A 141 6.25 31.61 -5.21
CA GLY A 141 6.82 31.99 -6.51
C GLY A 141 5.77 32.16 -7.60
N TRP A 142 6.17 32.00 -8.87
CA TRP A 142 5.30 32.19 -10.04
C TRP A 142 4.06 31.28 -10.05
N VAL A 143 4.12 30.12 -9.39
CA VAL A 143 2.98 29.21 -9.28
C VAL A 143 1.85 29.83 -8.45
N ALA A 144 2.17 30.69 -7.48
CA ALA A 144 1.17 31.38 -6.66
C ALA A 144 0.34 32.39 -7.46
N GLU A 145 0.88 32.93 -8.56
CA GLU A 145 0.19 33.90 -9.42
C GLU A 145 -0.88 33.23 -10.30
N ILE A 146 -0.70 31.95 -10.62
CA ILE A 146 -1.60 31.19 -11.51
C ILE A 146 -2.46 30.17 -10.75
N SER A 147 -2.08 29.82 -9.52
CA SER A 147 -2.78 28.84 -8.70
C SER A 147 -3.97 29.47 -8.00
N PRO A 148 -5.18 28.90 -8.10
CA PRO A 148 -6.34 29.38 -7.33
C PRO A 148 -6.28 28.98 -5.84
N TRP A 149 -5.27 28.19 -5.42
CA TRP A 149 -5.15 27.68 -4.05
C TRP A 149 -4.03 28.38 -3.28
N ALA A 150 -4.31 28.73 -2.02
CA ALA A 150 -3.32 29.29 -1.09
C ALA A 150 -2.23 28.27 -0.70
N ASN A 151 -2.61 27.01 -0.56
CA ASN A 151 -1.72 25.88 -0.24
C ASN A 151 -1.77 24.83 -1.33
N HIS A 152 -0.73 24.01 -1.45
CA HIS A 152 -0.73 22.88 -2.38
C HIS A 152 -1.89 21.92 -2.05
N PRO A 153 -2.81 21.61 -2.99
CA PRO A 153 -3.90 20.66 -2.76
C PRO A 153 -3.38 19.21 -2.85
N VAL A 154 -2.57 18.81 -1.86
CA VAL A 154 -1.87 17.52 -1.82
C VAL A 154 -2.82 16.34 -1.98
N SER A 155 -3.99 16.40 -1.33
CA SER A 155 -5.02 15.35 -1.49
C SER A 155 -5.53 15.22 -2.92
N LEU A 156 -5.68 16.32 -3.65
CA LEU A 156 -6.10 16.28 -5.06
C LEU A 156 -5.02 15.61 -5.92
N TYR A 157 -3.73 15.87 -5.64
CA TYR A 157 -2.62 15.19 -6.32
C TYR A 157 -2.65 13.68 -6.03
N MET A 158 -2.79 13.29 -4.77
CA MET A 158 -2.87 11.88 -4.38
C MET A 158 -4.08 11.17 -5.00
N MET A 159 -5.25 11.82 -5.02
CA MET A 159 -6.46 11.31 -5.68
C MET A 159 -6.23 11.09 -7.17
N PHE A 160 -5.69 12.11 -7.86
CA PHE A 160 -5.43 12.04 -9.30
C PHE A 160 -4.51 10.86 -9.64
N PHE A 161 -3.35 10.76 -8.97
CA PHE A 161 -2.42 9.66 -9.22
C PHE A 161 -3.04 8.30 -8.87
N SER A 162 -3.71 8.18 -7.72
CA SER A 162 -4.34 6.92 -7.30
C SER A 162 -5.43 6.48 -8.29
N ALA A 163 -6.26 7.40 -8.79
CA ALA A 163 -7.28 7.11 -9.78
C ALA A 163 -6.66 6.70 -11.13
N CYS A 164 -5.66 7.44 -11.62
CA CYS A 164 -4.97 7.10 -12.86
C CYS A 164 -4.32 5.70 -12.79
N PHE A 165 -3.61 5.40 -11.70
CA PHE A 165 -2.99 4.09 -11.53
C PHE A 165 -4.00 2.97 -11.28
N LEU A 166 -5.14 3.25 -10.63
CA LEU A 166 -6.22 2.29 -10.47
C LEU A 166 -6.86 1.93 -11.82
N VAL A 167 -7.14 2.92 -12.67
CA VAL A 167 -7.66 2.67 -14.02
C VAL A 167 -6.62 1.90 -14.85
N TRP A 168 -5.35 2.30 -14.78
CA TRP A 168 -4.28 1.60 -15.49
C TRP A 168 -4.14 0.14 -15.04
N ILE A 169 -4.09 -0.13 -13.73
CA ILE A 169 -3.92 -1.50 -13.22
C ILE A 169 -5.13 -2.41 -13.53
N LEU A 170 -6.36 -1.85 -13.56
CA LEU A 170 -7.58 -2.58 -13.92
C LEU A 170 -7.67 -2.87 -15.43
N SER A 171 -7.13 -2.00 -16.27
CA SER A 171 -7.08 -2.21 -17.73
C SER A 171 -6.03 -3.24 -18.18
N LEU A 172 -5.09 -3.62 -17.31
CA LEU A 172 -4.11 -4.66 -17.62
C LEU A 172 -4.79 -6.04 -17.66
N GLN A 173 -4.80 -6.65 -18.84
CA GLN A 173 -5.13 -8.07 -18.99
C GLN A 173 -4.06 -8.94 -18.32
N VAL A 174 -4.46 -10.07 -17.69
CA VAL A 174 -3.51 -11.04 -17.16
C VAL A 174 -2.82 -11.74 -18.32
N VAL A 175 -1.73 -11.15 -18.79
CA VAL A 175 -0.81 -11.77 -19.75
C VAL A 175 0.50 -12.00 -19.01
N GLU A 176 1.15 -13.14 -19.24
CA GLU A 176 2.43 -13.49 -18.60
C GLU A 176 3.56 -12.46 -18.86
N LYS A 177 3.38 -11.59 -19.86
CA LYS A 177 4.24 -10.42 -20.15
C LYS A 177 3.92 -9.17 -19.29
N SER A 178 2.93 -9.22 -18.41
CA SER A 178 2.44 -8.09 -17.60
C SER A 178 3.43 -7.61 -16.54
N SER A 179 4.39 -8.44 -16.12
CA SER A 179 5.35 -8.08 -15.05
C SER A 179 6.03 -6.72 -15.21
N LYS A 180 6.43 -6.33 -16.43
CA LYS A 180 7.03 -5.02 -16.68
C LYS A 180 6.04 -3.88 -16.41
N HIS A 181 4.80 -4.01 -16.86
CA HIS A 181 3.78 -2.98 -16.68
C HIS A 181 3.41 -2.81 -15.21
N VAL A 182 3.23 -3.91 -14.47
CA VAL A 182 2.94 -3.87 -13.03
C VAL A 182 4.06 -3.18 -12.26
N LEU A 183 5.32 -3.53 -12.55
CA LEU A 183 6.48 -2.88 -11.92
C LEU A 183 6.58 -1.40 -12.32
N THR A 184 6.33 -1.04 -13.57
CA THR A 184 6.31 0.36 -14.01
C THR A 184 5.24 1.16 -13.26
N ILE A 185 4.02 0.63 -13.13
CA ILE A 185 2.94 1.27 -12.36
C ILE A 185 3.37 1.45 -10.90
N TYR A 186 3.96 0.43 -10.29
CA TYR A 186 4.48 0.51 -8.92
C TYR A 186 5.53 1.63 -8.78
N PHE A 187 6.54 1.67 -9.66
CA PHE A 187 7.60 2.68 -9.59
C PHE A 187 7.07 4.10 -9.83
N LEU A 188 6.17 4.28 -10.81
CA LEU A 188 5.53 5.56 -11.05
C LEU A 188 4.67 6.01 -9.87
N TRP A 189 3.97 5.09 -9.22
CA TRP A 189 3.23 5.39 -8.00
C TRP A 189 4.17 5.82 -6.86
N VAL A 190 5.22 5.06 -6.55
CA VAL A 190 6.18 5.44 -5.49
C VAL A 190 6.83 6.79 -5.80
N PHE A 191 7.21 7.03 -7.05
CA PHE A 191 7.78 8.31 -7.48
C PHE A 191 6.77 9.46 -7.35
N SER A 192 5.51 9.23 -7.69
CA SER A 192 4.46 10.25 -7.51
C SER A 192 4.27 10.61 -6.03
N GLN A 193 4.36 9.63 -5.12
CA GLN A 193 4.24 9.87 -3.68
C GLN A 193 5.45 10.66 -3.16
N LEU A 194 6.67 10.35 -3.63
CA LEU A 194 7.88 11.11 -3.29
C LEU A 194 7.83 12.55 -3.83
N MET A 195 7.25 12.76 -5.01
CA MET A 195 7.02 14.09 -5.55
C MET A 195 6.00 14.85 -4.71
N VAL A 196 4.88 14.21 -4.34
CA VAL A 196 3.85 14.80 -3.50
C VAL A 196 4.39 15.14 -2.10
N SER A 197 5.24 14.30 -1.52
CA SER A 197 5.82 14.54 -0.20
C SER A 197 6.71 15.78 -0.14
N SER A 198 7.24 16.23 -1.28
CA SER A 198 8.02 17.47 -1.37
C SER A 198 7.16 18.74 -1.18
N PHE A 199 5.84 18.62 -1.23
CA PHE A 199 4.89 19.70 -0.96
C PHE A 199 4.26 19.62 0.43
N MET A 200 4.64 18.63 1.25
CA MET A 200 4.08 18.41 2.59
C MET A 200 5.12 18.76 3.66
N THR A 201 4.71 19.47 4.72
CA THR A 201 5.57 19.70 5.88
C THR A 201 5.85 18.39 6.64
N HIS A 202 4.83 17.54 6.75
CA HIS A 202 4.92 16.23 7.37
C HIS A 202 4.27 15.19 6.45
N PRO A 203 5.06 14.41 5.69
CA PRO A 203 4.51 13.36 4.84
C PRO A 203 3.75 12.32 5.67
N LEU A 204 2.55 11.95 5.20
CA LEU A 204 1.68 10.96 5.83
C LEU A 204 1.42 9.82 4.86
N PHE A 205 1.41 8.58 5.36
CA PHE A 205 0.95 7.40 4.62
C PHE A 205 -0.20 6.77 5.38
N PHE A 206 -1.44 6.92 4.88
CA PHE A 206 -2.65 6.49 5.57
C PHE A 206 -2.75 6.99 7.02
N GLY A 207 -2.36 8.24 7.25
CA GLY A 207 -2.38 8.89 8.57
C GLY A 207 -1.16 8.60 9.43
N VAL A 208 -0.27 7.70 9.01
CA VAL A 208 0.99 7.41 9.71
C VAL A 208 2.05 8.41 9.28
N PRO A 209 2.67 9.17 10.21
CA PRO A 209 3.80 10.04 9.88
C PRO A 209 4.98 9.24 9.35
N ILE A 210 5.51 9.66 8.20
CA ILE A 210 6.64 9.02 7.54
C ILE A 210 7.67 10.07 7.09
N THR A 211 8.89 9.61 6.84
CA THR A 211 9.95 10.42 6.23
C THR A 211 10.15 10.01 4.78
N ASN A 212 10.90 10.80 4.01
CA ASN A 212 11.23 10.45 2.62
C ASN A 212 12.00 9.11 2.49
N VAL A 213 12.65 8.65 3.57
CA VAL A 213 13.29 7.32 3.66
C VAL A 213 12.30 6.19 3.39
N PHE A 214 11.02 6.37 3.75
CA PHE A 214 9.96 5.42 3.46
C PHE A 214 9.79 5.14 1.96
N PHE A 215 9.81 6.19 1.12
CA PHE A 215 9.68 6.01 -0.32
C PHE A 215 10.91 5.36 -0.95
N TYR A 216 12.12 5.67 -0.47
CA TYR A 216 13.33 4.98 -0.89
C TYR A 216 13.30 3.49 -0.52
N PHE A 217 12.77 3.16 0.66
CA PHE A 217 12.53 1.78 1.07
C PHE A 217 11.53 1.06 0.13
N LEU A 218 10.44 1.73 -0.27
CA LEU A 218 9.52 1.18 -1.27
C LEU A 218 10.18 0.99 -2.65
N LEU A 219 11.04 1.91 -3.09
CA LEU A 219 11.81 1.74 -4.34
C LEU A 219 12.76 0.53 -4.27
N PHE A 220 13.40 0.33 -3.12
CA PHE A 220 14.24 -0.85 -2.87
C PHE A 220 13.43 -2.15 -2.98
N ILE A 221 12.24 -2.20 -2.36
CA ILE A 221 11.33 -3.35 -2.46
C ILE A 221 10.94 -3.62 -3.92
N GLY A 222 10.56 -2.59 -4.67
CA GLY A 222 10.19 -2.74 -6.09
C GLY A 222 11.33 -3.32 -6.92
N THR A 223 12.56 -2.87 -6.65
CA THR A 223 13.78 -3.37 -7.30
C THR A 223 14.03 -4.83 -6.92
N PHE A 224 13.88 -5.18 -5.65
CA PHE A 224 14.02 -6.56 -5.17
C PHE A 224 12.99 -7.51 -5.83
N ILE A 225 11.72 -7.11 -5.91
CA ILE A 225 10.67 -7.88 -6.60
C ILE A 225 10.99 -8.02 -8.10
N ALA A 226 11.49 -6.97 -8.74
CA ALA A 226 11.90 -7.02 -10.14
C ALA A 226 13.02 -8.04 -10.37
N LEU A 227 14.01 -8.10 -9.48
CA LEU A 227 15.10 -9.08 -9.52
C LEU A 227 14.57 -10.51 -9.32
N LEU A 228 13.75 -10.74 -8.28
CA LEU A 228 13.14 -12.06 -8.03
C LEU A 228 12.38 -12.57 -9.26
N ASN A 229 11.58 -11.70 -9.88
CA ASN A 229 10.82 -12.04 -11.08
C ASN A 229 11.73 -12.36 -12.28
N GLN A 230 12.91 -11.73 -12.40
CA GLN A 230 13.89 -12.11 -13.43
C GLN A 230 14.50 -13.49 -13.16
N PHE A 231 14.79 -13.82 -11.90
CA PHE A 231 15.32 -15.13 -11.51
C PHE A 231 14.31 -16.26 -11.75
N GLU A 232 13.04 -16.08 -11.33
CA GLU A 232 11.96 -17.05 -11.55
C GLU A 232 11.78 -17.36 -13.04
N ARG A 233 11.84 -16.34 -13.90
CA ARG A 233 11.73 -16.51 -15.37
C ARG A 233 12.88 -17.33 -15.93
N LYS A 234 14.12 -17.09 -15.47
CA LYS A 234 15.28 -17.88 -15.91
C LYS A 234 15.14 -19.35 -15.50
N GLN A 235 14.74 -19.63 -14.26
CA GLN A 235 14.58 -21.02 -13.78
C GLN A 235 13.51 -21.79 -14.56
N ARG A 236 12.38 -21.14 -14.89
CA ARG A 236 11.32 -21.76 -15.71
C ARG A 236 11.80 -22.13 -17.11
N LEU A 237 12.65 -21.31 -17.73
CA LEU A 237 13.25 -21.60 -19.04
C LEU A 237 14.20 -22.80 -19.01
N PHE A 238 14.92 -23.02 -17.90
CA PHE A 238 15.82 -24.17 -17.76
C PHE A 238 15.05 -25.48 -17.56
N LYS A 239 13.97 -25.50 -16.77
CA LYS A 239 13.15 -26.70 -16.54
C LYS A 239 12.46 -27.24 -17.80
N TRP A 240 12.29 -26.42 -18.85
CA TRP A 240 11.68 -26.86 -20.12
C TRP A 240 12.65 -27.57 -21.07
N LYS A 241 13.96 -27.55 -20.78
CA LYS A 241 14.99 -28.17 -21.63
C LYS A 241 15.43 -29.57 -21.18
N THR A 242 14.87 -30.07 -20.08
CA THR A 242 15.12 -31.40 -19.51
C THR A 242 13.86 -32.22 -19.56
#